data_AF-A0A7J5TJC3-F1
#
_entry.id   AF-A0A7J5TJC3-F1
#
_cell.length_a   1.000
_cell.length_b   1.000
_cell.length_c   1.000
_cell.angle_alpha   90.00
_cell.angle_beta   90.00
_cell.angle_gamma   90.00
#
_symmetry.space_group_name_H-M   'P 1'
#
loop_
_entity.id
_entity.type
_entity.pdbx_description
1 polymer ?
#
loop_
_entity_poly.entity_id
_entity_poly.type
_entity_poly.pdbx_seq_one_letter_code
_entity_poly.pdbx_strand_id
1 'polypeptide(L)' 'MANDTAEPDLARLARRRIIDHMDCDDCTEDYVFLMRQGDREFGIGLTTVLAALAFAEREKAIPPLPPEWWIGINRRYR' A
#
# COMPACT_ATOMS: atom_id res chain seq x y z
N MET A 1 -26.36 20.87 16.57
CA MET A 1 -26.26 20.03 15.36
C MET A 1 -24.86 20.27 14.82
N ALA A 2 -23.90 19.41 15.18
CA ALA A 2 -22.53 19.52 14.68
C ALA A 2 -22.49 18.95 13.27
N ASN A 3 -21.88 19.70 12.36
CA ASN A 3 -21.73 19.32 10.97
C ASN A 3 -20.62 18.25 10.88
N ASP A 4 -20.99 16.97 10.98
CA ASP A 4 -20.09 15.80 10.86
C ASP A 4 -19.65 15.58 9.40
N THR A 5 -19.08 16.60 8.78
CA THR A 5 -18.39 16.49 7.48
C THR A 5 -16.90 16.68 7.67
N ALA A 6 -16.34 16.10 8.75
CA ALA A 6 -14.91 15.85 8.77
C ALA A 6 -14.64 14.81 7.68
N GLU A 7 -13.91 15.19 6.62
CA GLU A 7 -13.34 14.19 5.72
C GLU A 7 -12.65 13.13 6.60
N PRO A 8 -12.90 11.84 6.35
CA PRO A 8 -12.34 10.80 7.19
C PRO A 8 -10.82 10.97 7.19
N ASP A 9 -10.23 10.94 8.39
CA ASP A 9 -8.79 11.09 8.61
C ASP A 9 -8.05 9.87 8.03
N LEU A 10 -7.95 9.84 6.70
CA LEU A 10 -7.36 8.77 5.92
C LEU A 10 -6.00 9.22 5.40
N ALA A 11 -5.03 8.33 5.54
CA ALA A 11 -3.74 8.53 4.92
C ALA A 11 -3.85 8.53 3.39
N ARG A 12 -3.18 9.48 2.74
CA ARG A 12 -3.09 9.57 1.28
C ARG A 12 -1.63 9.52 0.85
N LEU A 13 -1.37 9.19 -0.41
CA LEU A 13 -0.03 9.32 -0.99
C LEU A 13 0.45 10.77 -0.83
N ALA A 14 1.54 10.96 -0.09
CA ALA A 14 2.17 12.26 0.10
C ALA A 14 2.74 12.79 -1.21
N ARG A 15 3.15 11.88 -2.11
CA ARG A 15 3.69 12.19 -3.44
C ARG A 15 3.38 11.10 -4.44
N ARG A 16 3.28 11.46 -5.72
CA ARG A 16 3.12 10.52 -6.85
C ARG A 16 4.45 9.85 -7.25
N ARG A 17 5.18 9.33 -6.26
CA ARG A 17 6.48 8.66 -6.46
C ARG A 17 6.60 7.50 -5.48
N ILE A 18 7.16 6.40 -5.97
CA ILE A 18 7.61 5.27 -5.16
C ILE A 18 9.07 5.52 -4.82
N ILE A 19 9.46 5.19 -3.59
CA ILE A 19 10.86 5.16 -3.16
C ILE A 19 11.41 3.81 -3.59
N ASP A 20 12.43 3.82 -4.44
CA ASP A 20 13.12 2.62 -4.92
C ASP A 20 14.31 2.32 -4.00
N HIS A 21 14.29 1.14 -3.40
CA HIS A 21 15.29 0.61 -2.48
C HIS A 21 15.88 -0.71 -3.00
N MET A 22 15.70 -1.07 -4.28
CA MET A 22 16.23 -2.34 -4.81
C MET A 22 17.75 -2.47 -4.67
N ASP A 23 18.48 -1.35 -4.67
CA ASP A 23 19.95 -1.31 -4.50
C ASP A 23 20.38 -1.02 -3.05
N CYS A 24 19.45 -1.06 -2.09
CA CYS A 24 19.72 -0.78 -0.67
C CYS A 24 19.86 -2.08 0.13
N ASP A 25 21.09 -2.45 0.46
CA ASP A 25 21.39 -3.70 1.19
C ASP A 25 20.78 -3.75 2.61
N ASP A 26 20.55 -2.60 3.23
CA ASP A 26 20.00 -2.49 4.59
C ASP A 26 18.46 -2.30 4.61
N CYS A 27 17.82 -2.22 3.44
CA CYS A 27 16.39 -1.94 3.35
C CYS A 27 15.58 -3.25 3.39
N THR A 28 14.51 -3.27 4.18
CA THR A 28 13.63 -4.45 4.31
C THR A 28 12.56 -4.54 3.22
N GLU A 29 12.46 -3.54 2.35
CA GLU A 29 11.43 -3.41 1.32
C GLU A 29 12.04 -2.80 0.05
N ASP A 30 11.85 -3.45 -1.10
CA ASP A 30 12.28 -2.95 -2.42
C ASP A 30 11.65 -1.60 -2.77
N TYR A 31 10.41 -1.38 -2.34
CA TYR A 31 9.61 -0.23 -2.72
C TYR A 31 8.80 0.29 -1.53
N VAL A 32 8.90 1.60 -1.28
CA VAL A 32 8.16 2.27 -0.19
C VAL A 32 7.30 3.40 -0.73
N PHE A 33 6.03 3.43 -0.30
CA PHE A 33 5.08 4.50 -0.58
C PHE A 33 5.08 5.48 0.57
N LEU A 34 5.33 6.77 0.28
CA LEU A 34 5.23 7.81 1.29
C LEU A 34 3.77 8.25 1.44
N MET A 35 3.24 8.09 2.64
CA MET A 35 1.87 8.43 3.02
C MET A 35 1.87 9.64 3.96
N ARG A 36 0.80 10.43 3.92
CA ARG A 36 0.56 11.55 4.84
C ARG A 36 -0.85 11.47 5.41
N GLN A 37 -0.95 11.69 6.72
CA GLN A 37 -2.20 11.77 7.48
C GLN A 37 -2.06 12.95 8.45
N GLY A 38 -2.85 14.01 8.24
CA GLY A 38 -2.64 15.31 8.90
C GLY A 38 -1.22 15.84 8.67
N ASP A 39 -0.52 16.12 9.78
CA ASP A 39 0.87 16.61 9.81
C ASP A 39 1.90 15.48 9.93
N ARG A 40 1.47 14.21 9.95
CA ARG A 40 2.36 13.05 10.04
C ARG A 40 2.60 12.45 8.67
N GLU A 41 3.86 12.22 8.34
CA GLU A 41 4.27 11.38 7.20
C GLU A 41 4.81 10.03 7.69
N PHE A 42 4.56 8.97 6.90
CA PHE A 42 5.07 7.63 7.18
C PHE A 42 5.18 6.81 5.89
N GLY A 43 6.08 5.83 5.88
CA GLY A 43 6.24 4.90 4.77
C GLY A 43 5.34 3.67 4.93
N ILE A 44 4.85 3.13 3.82
CA ILE A 44 4.27 1.79 3.74
C ILE A 44 5.05 1.01 2.68
N GLY A 45 5.55 -0.18 3.04
CA GLY A 45 6.23 -1.08 2.10
C GLY A 45 5.28 -1.67 1.05
N LEU A 46 5.80 -2.01 -0.12
CA LEU A 46 5.02 -2.64 -1.18
C LEU A 46 4.41 -3.97 -0.74
N THR A 47 5.13 -4.77 0.06
CA THR A 47 4.58 -6.05 0.56
C THR A 47 3.31 -5.82 1.39
N THR A 48 3.26 -4.74 2.18
CA THR A 48 2.09 -4.36 2.97
C THR A 48 0.92 -3.93 2.08
N VAL A 49 1.19 -3.17 1.02
CA VAL A 49 0.16 -2.79 0.03
C VAL A 49 -0.40 -4.03 -0.68
N LEU A 50 0.47 -4.98 -1.06
CA LEU A 50 0.05 -6.22 -1.70
C LEU A 50 -0.77 -7.10 -0.75
N ALA A 51 -0.40 -7.18 0.53
CA ALA A 51 -1.19 -7.88 1.54
C ALA A 51 -2.58 -7.27 1.73
N ALA A 52 -2.67 -5.92 1.76
CA ALA A 52 -3.95 -5.22 1.81
C ALA A 52 -4.81 -5.49 0.57
N LEU A 53 -4.22 -5.53 -0.62
CA LEU A 53 -4.91 -5.87 -1.87
C LEU A 53 -5.45 -7.31 -1.84
N ALA A 54 -4.64 -8.28 -1.41
CA ALA A 54 -5.04 -9.67 -1.27
C ALA A 54 -6.20 -9.82 -0.27
N PHE A 55 -6.15 -9.07 0.83
CA PHE A 55 -7.24 -9.03 1.80
C PHE A 55 -8.53 -8.44 1.18
N ALA A 56 -8.43 -7.32 0.46
CA ALA A 56 -9.58 -6.71 -0.21
C ALA A 56 -10.25 -7.64 -1.23
N GLU A 57 -9.47 -8.41 -1.99
CA GLU A 57 -10.01 -9.45 -2.89
C GLU A 57 -10.73 -10.56 -2.11
N ARG A 58 -10.12 -11.07 -1.03
CA ARG A 58 -10.72 -12.11 -0.19
C ARG A 58 -12.04 -11.69 0.42
N GLU A 59 -12.13 -10.42 0.85
CA GLU A 59 -13.35 -9.82 1.40
C GLU A 59 -14.36 -9.40 0.31
N LYS A 60 -14.07 -9.68 -0.98
CA LYS A 60 -14.90 -9.32 -2.14
C LYS A 60 -15.15 -7.82 -2.29
N ALA A 61 -14.27 -6.98 -1.71
CA ALA A 61 -14.31 -5.53 -1.87
C ALA A 61 -13.84 -5.10 -3.27
N ILE A 62 -13.06 -5.94 -3.95
CA ILE A 62 -12.66 -5.79 -5.35
C ILE A 62 -12.98 -7.06 -6.15
N PRO A 63 -13.06 -6.99 -7.49
CA PRO A 63 -13.15 -8.17 -8.33
C PRO A 63 -11.95 -9.11 -8.13
N PRO A 64 -12.12 -10.42 -8.36
CA PRO A 64 -11.02 -11.36 -8.30
C PRO A 64 -9.95 -11.01 -9.35
N LEU A 65 -8.69 -11.04 -8.93
CA LEU A 65 -7.55 -10.84 -9.82
C LEU A 65 -7.16 -12.19 -10.44
N PRO A 66 -6.56 -12.20 -11.63
CA PRO A 66 -6.16 -13.45 -12.28
C PRO A 66 -5.15 -14.24 -11.43
N PRO A 67 -5.31 -15.57 -11.26
CA PRO A 67 -4.40 -16.38 -10.44
C PRO A 67 -2.92 -16.27 -10.85
N GLU A 68 -2.64 -16.17 -12.15
CA GLU A 68 -1.29 -16.02 -12.69
C GLU A 68 -0.61 -14.72 -12.23
N TRP A 69 -1.40 -13.67 -11.98
CA TRP A 69 -0.89 -12.41 -11.44
C TRP A 69 -0.36 -12.61 -10.02
N TRP A 70 -1.15 -13.24 -9.14
CA TRP A 70 -0.72 -13.58 -7.78
C TRP A 70 0.46 -14.56 -7.73
N ILE A 71 0.52 -15.52 -8.66
CA ILE A 71 1.68 -16.41 -8.79
C ILE A 71 2.94 -15.58 -9.10
N GLY A 72 2.85 -14.61 -10.02
CA GLY A 72 3.94 -13.69 -10.34
C GLY A 72 4.39 -12.86 -9.14
N ILE A 73 3.44 -12.28 -8.40
CA ILE A 73 3.71 -11.49 -7.19
C ILE A 73 4.38 -12.35 -6.11
N ASN A 74 3.85 -13.54 -5.83
CA ASN A 74 4.40 -14.43 -4.81
C ASN A 74 5.81 -14.93 -5.14
N ARG A 75 6.16 -15.10 -6.42
CA ARG A 75 7.53 -15.47 -6.79
C ARG A 75 8.54 -14.35 -6.56
N ARG A 76 8.09 -13.10 -6.53
CA ARG A 76 8.96 -11.92 -6.41
C ARG A 76 9.08 -11.42 -4.97
N TYR A 77 7.99 -11.49 -4.19
CA TYR A 77 7.88 -10.80 -2.90
C TYR A 77 7.51 -11.70 -1.71
N ARG A 78 7.59 -13.03 -1.85
CA ARG A 78 7.29 -14.00 -0.79
C ARG A 78 8.42 -14.99 -0.61
#